data_AF-A0A940D3F7-F1
#
_entry.id   AF-A0A940D3F7-F1
#
_cell.length_a   1.000
_cell.length_b   1.000
_cell.length_c   1.000
_cell.angle_alpha   90.00
_cell.angle_beta   90.00
_cell.angle_gamma   90.00
#
_symmetry.space_group_name_H-M   'P 1'
#
loop_
_entity.id
_entity.type
_entity.pdbx_description
1 polymer ?
#
loop_
_entity_poly.entity_id
_entity_poly.type
_entity_poly.pdbx_seq_one_letter_code
_entity_poly.pdbx_strand_id
1 'polypeptide(L)'
;MSKSRKFDMDSLTSMIKNTVRSNNDDREKALEEFENEFYGKLKNRKKKLLKPEKRTREKSVINEKNAFSSFIGRKDLTSTEKLMLIYLSHTSFKKDGVSISIRSLASALGINKNTALDTLMSLELKGLIEKESTPRGTLIKLLVRVGMP
;
A
#
# COMPACT_ATOMS: atom_id res chain seq x y z
N MET A 1 21.82 -43.27 35.70
CA MET A 1 20.96 -43.86 34.65
C MET A 1 19.59 -43.17 34.68
N SER A 2 19.48 -41.98 34.08
CA SER A 2 18.24 -41.19 34.03
C SER A 2 17.36 -41.67 32.87
N LYS A 3 16.25 -42.35 33.17
CA LYS A 3 15.23 -42.70 32.18
C LYS A 3 14.48 -41.43 31.78
N SER A 4 14.68 -40.97 30.55
CA SER A 4 13.85 -39.93 29.93
C SER A 4 12.42 -40.48 29.76
N ARG A 5 11.48 -40.05 30.61
CA ARG A 5 10.06 -40.27 30.35
C ARG A 5 9.69 -39.41 29.15
N LYS A 6 9.60 -40.01 27.97
CA LYS A 6 8.94 -39.40 26.82
C LYS A 6 7.53 -39.05 27.27
N PHE A 7 7.17 -37.76 27.24
CA PHE A 7 5.80 -37.32 27.46
C PHE A 7 4.99 -37.84 26.28
N ASP A 8 4.22 -38.90 26.51
CA ASP A 8 3.37 -39.48 25.48
C ASP A 8 2.22 -38.52 25.22
N MET A 9 2.04 -38.11 23.97
CA MET A 9 0.99 -37.16 23.57
C MET A 9 -0.40 -37.71 23.91
N ASP A 10 -0.56 -39.03 23.91
CA ASP A 10 -1.79 -39.70 24.32
C ASP A 10 -2.06 -39.55 25.82
N SER A 11 -1.01 -39.46 26.64
CA SER A 11 -1.14 -39.22 28.09
C SER A 11 -1.59 -37.78 28.38
N LEU A 12 -1.00 -36.79 27.69
CA LEU A 12 -1.45 -35.39 27.77
C LEU A 12 -2.89 -35.22 27.29
N THR A 13 -3.24 -35.86 26.18
CA THR A 13 -4.59 -35.80 25.61
C THR A 13 -5.62 -36.46 26.54
N SER A 14 -5.24 -37.57 27.21
CA SER A 14 -6.09 -38.22 28.22
C SER A 14 -6.28 -37.36 29.47
N MET A 15 -5.22 -36.68 29.94
CA MET A 15 -5.32 -35.76 31.08
C MET A 15 -6.25 -34.60 30.75
N ILE A 16 -6.07 -33.93 29.60
CA ILE A 16 -6.92 -32.81 29.16
C ILE A 16 -8.38 -33.25 29.01
N LYS A 17 -8.62 -34.43 28.39
CA LYS A 17 -9.99 -34.96 28.26
C LYS A 17 -10.64 -35.27 29.60
N ASN A 18 -9.87 -35.71 30.60
CA ASN A 18 -10.37 -35.96 31.95
C ASN A 18 -10.68 -34.66 32.69
N THR A 19 -9.87 -33.61 32.54
CA THR A 19 -10.16 -32.29 33.13
C THR A 19 -11.37 -31.62 32.51
N VAL A 20 -11.53 -31.72 31.19
CA VAL A 20 -12.68 -31.14 30.45
C VAL A 20 -13.98 -31.92 30.71
N ARG A 21 -13.91 -33.22 31.03
CA ARG A 21 -15.09 -34.02 31.38
C ARG A 21 -15.53 -33.92 32.85
N SER A 22 -14.68 -33.46 33.77
CA SER A 22 -15.04 -33.40 35.20
C SER A 22 -15.66 -32.07 35.65
N ASN A 23 -15.51 -30.99 34.88
CA ASN A 23 -16.12 -29.69 35.17
C ASN A 23 -17.35 -29.46 34.29
N ASN A 24 -18.45 -30.17 34.59
CA ASN A 24 -19.72 -29.95 33.90
C ASN A 24 -20.22 -28.51 34.03
N ASP A 25 -19.94 -27.85 35.16
CA ASP A 25 -20.35 -26.46 35.43
C ASP A 25 -19.71 -25.46 34.46
N ASP A 26 -18.42 -25.62 34.14
CA ASP A 26 -17.73 -24.73 33.19
C ASP A 26 -18.23 -24.94 31.75
N ARG A 27 -18.63 -26.17 31.43
CA ARG A 27 -19.17 -26.52 30.11
C ARG A 27 -20.57 -25.94 29.92
N GLU A 28 -21.44 -26.07 30.92
CA GLU A 28 -22.79 -25.47 30.88
C GLU A 28 -22.70 -23.95 30.81
N LYS A 29 -21.81 -23.33 31.60
CA LYS A 29 -21.60 -21.89 31.56
C LYS A 29 -21.07 -21.40 30.22
N ALA A 30 -20.14 -22.13 29.59
CA ALA A 30 -19.64 -21.79 28.25
C ALA A 30 -20.71 -21.97 27.16
N LEU A 31 -21.58 -22.97 27.28
CA LEU A 31 -22.71 -23.16 26.36
C LEU A 31 -23.78 -22.07 26.54
N GLU A 32 -24.06 -21.68 27.78
CA GLU A 32 -25.00 -20.62 28.10
C GLU A 32 -24.47 -19.24 27.67
N GLU A 33 -23.16 -18.97 27.81
CA GLU A 33 -22.51 -17.79 27.24
C GLU A 33 -22.59 -17.79 25.70
N PHE A 34 -22.33 -18.94 25.08
CA PHE A 34 -22.40 -19.10 23.62
C PHE A 34 -23.82 -18.88 23.10
N GLU A 35 -24.83 -19.47 23.73
CA GLU A 35 -26.24 -19.28 23.36
C GLU A 35 -26.71 -17.85 23.60
N ASN A 36 -26.28 -17.20 24.69
CA ASN A 36 -26.57 -15.79 24.94
C ASN A 36 -25.90 -14.84 23.95
N GLU A 37 -24.69 -15.16 23.48
CA GLU A 37 -23.98 -14.39 22.47
C GLU A 37 -24.60 -14.55 21.08
N PHE A 38 -25.01 -15.77 20.72
CA PHE A 38 -25.49 -16.11 19.38
C PHE A 38 -27.00 -15.88 19.20
N TYR A 39 -27.82 -16.28 20.18
CA TYR A 39 -29.28 -16.17 20.12
C TYR A 39 -29.84 -15.05 21.01
N GLY A 40 -29.13 -14.65 22.07
CA GLY A 40 -29.63 -13.70 23.08
C GLY A 40 -29.65 -12.21 22.68
N LYS A 41 -28.98 -11.78 21.60
CA LYS A 41 -28.87 -10.36 21.23
C LYS A 41 -29.37 -10.02 19.82
N LEU A 42 -30.64 -10.36 19.55
CA LEU A 42 -31.35 -9.89 18.35
C LEU A 42 -32.03 -8.51 18.48
N LYS A 43 -31.87 -7.76 19.57
CA LYS A 43 -32.49 -6.42 19.71
C LYS A 43 -31.60 -5.41 20.42
N ASN A 44 -30.73 -4.71 19.68
CA ASN A 44 -30.25 -3.33 19.94
C ASN A 44 -28.75 -3.05 19.79
N ARG A 45 -28.01 -3.83 19.00
CA ARG A 45 -26.70 -3.34 18.51
C ARG A 45 -26.55 -3.55 17.02
N LYS A 46 -27.32 -2.78 16.25
CA LYS A 46 -26.77 -2.27 14.97
C LYS A 46 -25.51 -1.51 15.37
N LYS A 47 -24.33 -2.15 15.32
CA LYS A 47 -23.05 -1.45 15.40
C LYS A 47 -23.09 -0.45 14.24
N LYS A 48 -23.41 0.81 14.53
CA LYS A 48 -23.26 1.88 13.55
C LYS A 48 -21.78 1.87 13.18
N LEU A 49 -21.48 1.58 11.91
CA LEU A 49 -20.15 1.82 11.36
C LEU A 49 -19.82 3.29 11.67
N LEU A 50 -18.89 3.51 12.60
CA LEU A 50 -18.38 4.84 12.87
C LEU A 50 -17.78 5.35 11.56
N LYS A 51 -18.30 6.47 11.07
CA LYS A 51 -17.70 7.13 9.90
C LYS A 51 -16.23 7.38 10.27
N PRO A 52 -15.27 6.98 9.42
CA PRO A 52 -13.87 7.25 9.70
C PRO A 52 -13.71 8.76 9.95
N GLU A 53 -13.02 9.08 11.03
CA GLU A 53 -12.74 10.44 11.43
C GLU A 53 -12.07 11.14 10.25
N LYS A 54 -12.66 12.27 9.79
CA LYS A 54 -12.10 13.04 8.68
C LYS A 54 -10.76 13.59 9.17
N ARG A 55 -9.66 12.91 8.84
CA ARG A 55 -8.32 13.47 9.01
C ARG A 55 -8.31 14.82 8.31
N THR A 56 -8.27 15.90 9.09
CA THR A 56 -8.04 17.23 8.56
C THR A 56 -6.65 17.19 7.94
N ARG A 57 -6.63 17.21 6.61
CA ARG A 57 -5.41 17.29 5.82
C ARG A 57 -4.69 18.56 6.28
N GLU A 58 -3.56 18.42 6.97
CA GLU A 58 -2.68 19.54 7.26
C GLU A 58 -2.32 20.19 5.92
N LYS A 59 -2.83 21.41 5.72
CA LYS A 59 -2.45 22.25 4.59
C LYS A 59 -1.19 23.01 4.98
N SER A 60 -0.08 22.32 5.17
CA SER A 60 1.21 22.96 4.92
C SER A 60 1.48 22.81 3.42
N VAL A 61 0.85 23.69 2.63
CA VAL A 61 1.38 23.98 1.29
C VAL A 61 2.66 24.75 1.55
N ILE A 62 3.73 24.01 1.81
CA ILE A 62 5.07 24.56 1.78
C ILE A 62 5.21 25.09 0.36
N ASN A 63 5.37 26.40 0.25
CA ASN A 63 5.71 27.12 -0.97
C ASN A 63 7.15 26.74 -1.38
N GLU A 64 7.40 25.46 -1.59
CA GLU A 64 8.53 25.04 -2.39
C GLU A 64 8.26 25.56 -3.80
N LYS A 65 8.97 26.62 -4.18
CA LYS A 65 9.11 27.10 -5.55
C LYS A 65 9.89 26.07 -6.39
N ASN A 66 9.47 24.82 -6.33
CA ASN A 66 10.08 23.68 -6.97
C ASN A 66 9.22 23.29 -8.17
N ALA A 67 9.83 22.50 -9.06
CA ALA A 67 9.27 22.06 -10.34
C ALA A 67 7.81 21.60 -10.30
N PHE A 68 7.36 21.15 -9.13
CA PHE A 68 5.98 20.88 -8.76
C PHE A 68 4.99 21.98 -9.18
N SER A 69 5.27 23.25 -8.85
CA SER A 69 4.37 24.38 -9.12
C SER A 69 4.13 24.60 -10.62
N SER A 70 5.16 24.41 -11.46
CA SER A 70 5.08 24.58 -12.91
C SER A 70 4.14 23.56 -13.56
N PHE A 71 4.02 22.36 -13.00
CA PHE A 71 3.17 21.30 -13.56
C PHE A 71 1.75 21.26 -12.96
N ILE A 72 1.53 21.81 -11.76
CA ILE A 72 0.19 21.84 -11.14
C ILE A 72 -0.81 22.60 -12.02
N GLY A 73 -0.42 23.76 -12.56
CA GLY A 73 -1.28 24.65 -13.33
C GLY A 73 -1.66 24.15 -14.72
N ARG A 74 -0.96 23.13 -15.25
CA ARG A 74 -1.22 22.56 -16.57
C ARG A 74 -2.50 21.72 -16.55
N LYS A 75 -3.54 22.18 -17.24
CA LYS A 75 -4.84 21.48 -17.36
C LYS A 75 -4.80 20.32 -18.35
N ASP A 76 -3.83 20.35 -19.27
CA ASP A 76 -3.60 19.33 -20.29
C ASP A 76 -2.93 18.06 -19.72
N LEU A 77 -2.44 18.11 -18.48
CA LEU A 77 -1.78 16.99 -17.82
C LEU A 77 -2.68 16.31 -16.80
N THR A 78 -2.68 14.97 -16.84
CA THR A 78 -3.32 14.16 -15.81
C THR A 78 -2.51 14.18 -14.52
N SER A 79 -3.13 13.84 -13.39
CA SER A 79 -2.44 13.79 -12.10
C SER A 79 -1.26 12.82 -12.11
N THR A 80 -1.37 11.68 -12.81
CA THR A 80 -0.31 10.68 -12.94
C THR A 80 0.84 11.18 -13.81
N GLU A 81 0.54 11.86 -14.91
CA GLU A 81 1.56 12.52 -15.76
C GLU A 81 2.33 13.58 -14.98
N LYS A 82 1.64 14.40 -14.19
CA LYS A 82 2.29 15.41 -13.32
C LYS A 82 3.24 14.74 -12.34
N LEU A 83 2.77 13.73 -11.62
CA LEU A 83 3.60 12.99 -10.65
C LEU A 83 4.83 12.37 -11.31
N MET A 84 4.68 11.81 -12.52
CA MET A 84 5.78 11.24 -13.27
C MET A 84 6.82 12.30 -13.68
N LEU A 85 6.38 13.46 -14.19
CA LEU A 85 7.28 14.57 -14.53
C LEU A 85 8.03 15.10 -13.31
N ILE A 86 7.35 15.21 -12.17
CA ILE A 86 7.96 15.62 -10.90
C ILE A 86 9.02 14.60 -10.49
N TYR A 87 8.69 13.31 -10.50
CA TYR A 87 9.63 12.24 -10.18
C TYR A 87 10.86 12.25 -11.12
N LEU A 88 10.65 12.41 -12.42
CA LEU A 88 11.73 12.51 -13.40
C LEU A 88 12.59 13.76 -13.16
N SER A 89 11.99 14.89 -12.77
CA SER A 89 12.73 16.14 -12.51
C SER A 89 13.66 16.03 -11.29
N HIS A 90 13.26 15.25 -10.28
CA HIS A 90 14.10 14.98 -9.11
C HIS A 90 15.18 13.92 -9.35
N THR A 91 15.00 13.04 -10.34
CA THR A 91 15.96 11.97 -10.65
C THR A 91 16.95 12.38 -11.75
N SER A 92 16.56 13.29 -12.64
CA SER A 92 17.37 13.77 -13.77
C SER A 92 18.30 14.90 -13.36
N PHE A 93 19.39 14.56 -12.67
CA PHE A 93 20.45 15.52 -12.31
C PHE A 93 21.37 15.89 -13.48
N LYS A 94 21.35 15.15 -14.59
CA LYS A 94 22.22 15.35 -15.76
C LYS A 94 21.40 15.66 -17.02
N LYS A 95 22.00 16.40 -17.96
CA LYS A 95 21.42 16.73 -19.28
C LYS A 95 21.19 15.50 -20.17
N ASP A 96 21.81 14.38 -19.83
CA ASP A 96 21.85 13.16 -20.65
C ASP A 96 20.66 12.20 -20.40
N GLY A 97 19.74 12.58 -19.50
CA GLY A 97 18.57 11.77 -19.16
C GLY A 97 18.84 10.72 -18.06
N VAL A 98 17.78 10.00 -17.69
CA VAL A 98 17.78 8.98 -16.64
C VAL A 98 17.47 7.63 -17.25
N SER A 99 18.36 6.65 -17.06
CA SER A 99 18.03 5.26 -17.35
C SER A 99 17.27 4.66 -16.17
N ILE A 100 16.01 4.29 -16.39
CA ILE A 100 15.19 3.65 -15.37
C ILE A 100 14.39 2.48 -15.96
N SER A 101 14.25 1.41 -15.18
CA SER A 101 13.34 0.33 -15.58
C SER A 101 11.90 0.76 -15.36
N ILE A 102 11.01 0.40 -16.29
CA ILE A 102 9.57 0.67 -16.19
C ILE A 102 9.00 0.11 -14.87
N ARG A 103 9.48 -1.07 -14.43
CA ARG A 103 9.04 -1.70 -13.19
C ARG A 103 9.41 -0.85 -11.96
N SER A 104 10.64 -0.33 -11.90
CA SER A 104 11.09 0.54 -10.82
C SER A 104 10.30 1.84 -10.79
N LEU A 105 10.07 2.44 -11.96
CA LEU A 105 9.31 3.67 -12.11
C LEU A 105 7.84 3.49 -11.70
N ALA A 106 7.21 2.37 -12.08
CA ALA A 106 5.86 2.02 -11.64
C ALA A 106 5.78 1.84 -10.12
N SER A 107 6.75 1.13 -9.52
CA SER A 107 6.81 0.93 -8.07
C SER A 107 7.03 2.23 -7.30
N ALA A 108 7.88 3.13 -7.80
CA ALA A 108 8.15 4.42 -7.16
C ALA A 108 6.92 5.34 -7.15
N LEU A 109 6.11 5.28 -8.20
CA LEU A 109 4.88 6.08 -8.33
C LEU A 109 3.65 5.38 -7.72
N GLY A 110 3.77 4.12 -7.28
CA GLY A 110 2.65 3.34 -6.74
C GLY A 110 1.57 3.03 -7.79
N ILE A 111 1.96 2.92 -9.06
CA ILE A 111 1.06 2.65 -10.19
C ILE A 111 1.35 1.29 -10.84
N ASN A 112 0.41 0.79 -11.65
CA ASN A 112 0.62 -0.41 -12.44
C ASN A 112 1.69 -0.16 -13.54
N LYS A 113 2.46 -1.18 -13.89
CA LYS A 113 3.42 -1.18 -15.00
C LYS A 113 2.80 -0.70 -16.32
N ASN A 114 1.59 -1.14 -16.64
CA ASN A 114 0.92 -0.73 -17.88
C ASN A 114 0.54 0.75 -17.83
N THR A 115 0.00 1.21 -16.71
CA THR A 115 -0.28 2.63 -16.49
C THR A 115 0.98 3.47 -16.61
N ALA A 116 2.12 2.99 -16.10
CA ALA A 116 3.41 3.67 -16.26
C ALA A 116 3.83 3.79 -17.73
N LEU A 117 3.66 2.73 -18.52
CA LEU A 117 3.91 2.75 -19.97
C LEU A 117 2.99 3.73 -20.70
N ASP A 118 1.70 3.67 -20.42
CA ASP A 118 0.69 4.55 -21.04
C ASP A 118 0.99 6.02 -20.73
N THR A 119 1.37 6.32 -19.48
CA THR A 119 1.78 7.67 -19.09
C THR A 119 3.06 8.12 -19.77
N LEU A 120 4.04 7.23 -19.97
CA LEU A 120 5.27 7.56 -20.70
C LEU A 120 4.97 7.84 -22.17
N MET A 121 4.15 7.03 -22.83
CA MET A 121 3.71 7.32 -24.20
C MET A 121 2.95 8.64 -24.29
N SER A 122 2.01 8.89 -23.37
CA SER A 122 1.25 10.15 -23.36
C SER A 122 2.18 11.37 -23.22
N LEU A 123 3.18 11.30 -22.34
CA LEU A 123 4.16 12.36 -22.16
C LEU A 123 5.08 12.56 -23.38
N GLU A 124 5.44 11.47 -24.08
CA GLU A 124 6.21 11.48 -25.32
C GLU A 124 5.41 12.11 -26.47
N LEU A 125 4.13 11.71 -26.63
CA LEU A 125 3.20 12.30 -27.61
C LEU A 125 2.95 13.79 -27.36
N LYS A 126 2.99 14.22 -26.10
CA LYS A 126 2.91 15.64 -25.71
C LYS A 126 4.24 16.40 -25.87
N GLY A 127 5.30 15.73 -26.32
CA GLY A 127 6.63 16.34 -26.53
C GLY A 127 7.30 16.79 -25.23
N LEU A 128 6.96 16.19 -24.09
CA LEU A 128 7.52 16.58 -22.78
C LEU A 128 8.72 15.73 -22.38
N ILE A 129 8.82 14.52 -22.96
CA ILE A 129 9.93 13.60 -22.76
C ILE A 129 10.36 12.99 -24.10
N GLU A 130 11.62 12.60 -24.19
CA GLU A 130 12.11 11.61 -25.14
C GLU A 130 12.34 10.31 -24.38
N LYS A 131 11.97 9.17 -24.98
CA LYS A 131 12.34 7.86 -24.44
C LYS A 131 13.06 7.01 -25.48
N GLU A 132 14.06 6.28 -25.02
CA GLU A 132 14.78 5.29 -25.81
C GLU A 132 14.80 3.96 -25.05
N SER A 133 14.47 2.87 -25.74
CA SER A 133 14.50 1.54 -25.14
C SER A 133 15.89 0.96 -25.26
N THR A 134 16.53 0.69 -24.12
CA THR A 134 17.86 0.06 -24.06
C THR A 134 17.77 -1.31 -23.38
N PRO A 135 18.75 -2.22 -23.58
CA PRO A 135 18.76 -3.53 -22.90
C PRO A 135 18.78 -3.44 -21.37
N ARG A 136 19.26 -2.31 -20.82
CA ARG A 136 19.36 -2.07 -19.37
C ARG A 136 18.13 -1.35 -18.79
N GLY A 137 17.19 -0.92 -19.62
CA GLY A 137 16.01 -0.17 -19.18
C GLY A 137 15.57 0.88 -20.20
N THR A 138 14.66 1.75 -19.79
CA THR A 138 14.21 2.86 -20.63
C THR A 138 15.01 4.09 -20.26
N LEU A 139 15.75 4.64 -21.22
CA LEU A 139 16.38 5.94 -21.08
C LEU A 139 15.30 6.99 -21.31
N ILE A 140 15.09 7.86 -20.33
CA ILE A 140 14.08 8.92 -20.36
C ILE A 140 14.80 10.24 -20.20
N LYS A 141 14.57 11.14 -21.16
CA LYS A 141 15.14 12.48 -21.16
C LYS A 141 14.00 13.49 -21.11
N LEU A 142 14.05 14.38 -20.12
CA LEU A 142 13.08 15.46 -19.99
C LEU A 142 13.41 16.55 -21.02
N LEU A 143 12.42 16.92 -21.84
CA LEU A 143 12.54 18.03 -22.80
C LEU A 143 12.15 19.36 -22.18
N VAL A 144 11.27 19.33 -21.17
CA VAL A 144 10.84 20.54 -20.47
C VAL A 144 11.90 20.94 -19.46
N ARG A 145 12.58 22.06 -19.71
CA ARG A 145 13.37 22.73 -18.68
C ARG A 145 12.43 23.35 -17.66
N VAL A 146 12.25 22.69 -16.53
CA VAL A 146 11.70 23.35 -15.36
C VAL A 146 12.84 24.14 -14.74
N GLY A 147 12.67 25.46 -14.58
CA GLY A 147 13.71 26.37 -14.13
C GLY A 147 14.46 25.81 -12.92
N MET A 148 15.67 25.32 -13.16
CA MET A 148 16.68 25.23 -12.12
C MET A 148 17.24 26.65 -11.95
N PRO A 149 17.47 27.11 -10.70
CA PRO A 149 18.35 28.26 -10.49
C PRO A 149 19.75 28.00 -11.05
#